data_AF-A0A8J9RZZ3-F1
#
_entry.id   AF-A0A8J9RZZ3-F1
#
_cell.length_a   1.000
_cell.length_b   1.000
_cell.length_c   1.000
_cell.angle_alpha   90.00
_cell.angle_beta   90.00
_cell.angle_gamma   90.00
#
_symmetry.space_group_name_H-M   'P 1'
#
loop_
_entity.id
_entity.type
_entity.pdbx_description
1 polymer ?
#
loop_
_entity_poly.entity_id
_entity_poly.type
_entity_poly.pdbx_seq_one_letter_code
_entity_poly.pdbx_strand_id
1 'polypeptide(L)'
;MLRSPMRTLAVLLLLSLLVLSFSNFVTGKSLDLETTVRDDRYATDFPHSPRGLYKLTISLRLSFTKREEILASRQRRKKQLESMLIDARQRLADHRSGSKLLSSDELKSLDKKVDIYQRKLDTMQDDLDDREVERILKREQIHNERLHERRQRRSEL
;
A
#
# COMPACT_ATOMS: atom_id res chain seq x y z
N MET A 1 -16.36 27.18 52.67
CA MET A 1 -15.92 27.06 51.26
C MET A 1 -14.93 25.89 51.14
N LEU A 2 -15.44 24.69 50.86
CA LEU A 2 -14.62 23.47 50.72
C LEU A 2 -14.51 23.17 49.22
N ARG A 3 -13.37 23.51 48.60
CA ARG A 3 -13.07 23.10 47.23
C ARG A 3 -12.81 21.61 47.23
N SER A 4 -13.68 20.87 46.55
CA SER A 4 -13.68 19.41 46.49
C SER A 4 -12.34 18.84 45.97
N PRO A 5 -11.62 18.01 46.72
CA PRO A 5 -10.31 17.46 46.34
C PRO A 5 -10.36 16.47 45.16
N MET A 6 -11.57 16.06 44.75
CA MET A 6 -11.78 15.11 43.65
C MET A 6 -11.43 15.69 42.28
N ARG A 7 -11.54 17.01 42.09
CA ARG A 7 -11.26 17.64 40.78
C ARG A 7 -9.76 17.74 40.49
N THR A 8 -8.95 17.94 41.52
CA THR A 8 -7.48 17.99 41.41
C THR A 8 -6.88 16.62 41.08
N LEU A 9 -7.45 15.54 41.63
CA LEU A 9 -6.99 14.18 41.32
C LEU A 9 -7.29 13.79 39.86
N ALA A 10 -8.45 14.18 39.32
CA ALA A 10 -8.82 13.89 37.94
C ALA A 10 -7.89 14.58 36.92
N VAL A 11 -7.48 15.84 37.20
CA VAL A 11 -6.56 16.59 36.33
C VAL A 11 -5.14 15.99 36.37
N LEU A 12 -4.68 15.56 37.55
CA LEU A 12 -3.37 14.90 37.67
C LEU A 12 -3.34 13.53 36.97
N LEU A 13 -4.45 12.78 37.01
CA LEU A 13 -4.56 11.49 36.33
C LEU A 13 -4.54 11.67 34.80
N LEU A 14 -5.26 12.67 34.28
CA LEU A 14 -5.24 13.02 32.84
C LEU A 14 -3.86 13.51 32.37
N LEU A 15 -3.16 14.32 33.16
CA LEU A 15 -1.81 14.76 32.85
C LEU A 15 -0.80 13.59 32.85
N SER A 16 -0.93 12.64 33.78
CA SER A 16 -0.06 11.46 33.82
C SER A 16 -0.23 10.54 32.60
N LEU A 17 -1.46 10.35 32.12
CA LEU A 17 -1.75 9.58 30.91
C LEU A 17 -1.22 10.28 29.65
N LEU A 18 -1.24 11.61 29.62
CA LEU A 18 -0.70 12.39 28.50
C LEU A 18 0.84 12.33 28.45
N VAL A 19 1.51 12.36 29.61
CA VAL A 19 2.97 12.20 29.71
C VAL A 19 3.41 10.78 29.30
N LEU A 20 2.69 9.73 29.70
CA LEU A 20 2.97 8.35 29.28
C LEU A 20 2.81 8.14 27.76
N SER A 21 1.86 8.83 27.15
CA SER A 21 1.65 8.82 25.70
C SER A 21 2.79 9.51 24.95
N PHE A 22 3.33 10.59 25.53
CA PHE A 22 4.41 11.37 24.93
C PHE A 22 5.78 10.67 25.05
N SER A 23 6.04 9.93 26.14
CA SER A 23 7.27 9.15 26.29
C SER A 23 7.38 7.97 25.29
N ASN A 24 6.25 7.38 24.90
CA ASN A 24 6.23 6.32 23.87
C ASN A 24 6.48 6.87 22.46
N PHE A 25 6.18 8.15 22.19
CA PHE A 25 6.43 8.78 20.90
C PHE A 25 7.90 9.23 20.73
N VAL A 26 8.56 9.66 21.81
CA VAL A 26 9.93 10.20 21.76
C VAL A 26 11.00 9.10 21.82
N THR A 27 10.71 7.94 22.40
CA THR A 27 11.75 6.91 22.62
C THR A 27 12.05 5.99 21.45
N GLY A 28 11.32 6.09 20.32
CA GLY A 28 11.72 5.48 19.04
C GLY A 28 12.24 4.04 19.15
N LYS A 29 11.70 3.24 20.07
CA LYS A 29 12.15 1.86 20.28
C LYS A 29 11.56 1.02 19.16
N SER A 30 12.31 0.95 18.06
CA SER A 30 12.26 -0.16 17.13
C SER A 30 12.36 -1.44 17.93
N LEU A 31 11.37 -2.30 17.78
CA LEU A 31 11.54 -3.71 18.08
C LEU A 31 12.59 -4.21 17.08
N ASP A 32 13.82 -4.30 17.57
CA ASP A 32 14.94 -4.92 16.88
C ASP A 32 14.61 -6.41 16.71
N LEU A 33 14.11 -6.76 15.53
CA LEU A 33 14.15 -8.15 15.07
C LEU A 33 15.45 -8.32 14.30
N GLU A 34 16.49 -8.72 15.03
CA GLU A 34 17.69 -9.29 14.48
C GLU A 34 17.32 -10.48 13.57
N THR A 35 17.48 -10.30 12.28
CA THR A 35 17.82 -11.41 11.38
C THR A 35 19.00 -10.97 10.54
N THR A 36 20.19 -11.25 11.08
CA THR A 36 21.42 -11.65 10.39
C THR A 36 21.58 -11.17 8.95
N VAL A 37 22.49 -10.20 8.79
CA VAL A 37 23.23 -9.96 7.55
C VAL A 37 23.81 -11.28 7.04
N ARG A 38 23.35 -11.72 5.87
CA ARG A 38 24.06 -12.69 5.03
C ARG A 38 24.42 -11.95 3.75
N ASP A 39 25.68 -11.52 3.69
CA ASP A 39 26.33 -11.06 2.48
C ASP A 39 26.45 -12.24 1.50
N ASP A 40 25.56 -12.29 0.51
CA ASP A 40 25.76 -13.12 -0.69
C ASP A 40 25.64 -12.19 -1.92
N ARG A 41 26.72 -11.42 -2.17
CA ARG A 41 26.95 -10.89 -3.50
C ARG A 41 27.39 -12.06 -4.40
N TYR A 42 26.69 -12.20 -5.52
CA TYR A 42 26.94 -13.12 -6.65
C TYR A 42 26.54 -14.59 -6.47
N ALA A 43 25.31 -14.88 -6.87
CA ALA A 43 25.03 -16.06 -7.70
C ALA A 43 23.73 -15.80 -8.50
N THR A 44 23.88 -15.21 -9.68
CA THR A 44 22.89 -15.31 -10.75
C THR A 44 22.89 -16.75 -11.26
N ASP A 45 22.35 -17.67 -10.48
CA ASP A 45 22.03 -19.03 -10.90
C ASP A 45 20.64 -19.36 -10.38
N PHE A 46 19.63 -18.76 -11.01
CA PHE A 46 18.29 -19.33 -10.97
C PHE A 46 18.40 -20.71 -11.61
N PRO A 47 18.14 -21.83 -10.88
CA PRO A 47 18.00 -23.11 -11.54
C PRO A 47 16.90 -22.93 -12.58
N HIS A 48 17.24 -23.22 -13.84
CA HIS A 48 16.27 -23.31 -14.91
C HIS A 48 15.25 -24.37 -14.52
N SER A 49 14.17 -23.92 -13.87
CA SER A 49 12.95 -24.70 -13.77
C SER A 49 12.59 -25.10 -15.20
N PRO A 50 12.25 -26.38 -15.45
CA PRO A 50 11.94 -26.84 -16.79
C PRO A 50 10.80 -25.99 -17.36
N ARG A 51 11.08 -25.37 -18.51
CA ARG A 51 10.27 -24.36 -19.25
C ARG A 51 8.88 -24.84 -19.72
N GLY A 52 8.31 -25.86 -19.10
CA GLY A 52 7.10 -26.54 -19.56
C GLY A 52 5.83 -26.35 -18.74
N LEU A 53 5.90 -26.04 -17.43
CA LEU A 53 4.75 -26.25 -16.54
C LEU A 53 4.05 -25.01 -15.96
N TYR A 54 4.55 -23.79 -16.20
CA TYR A 54 3.88 -22.55 -15.77
C TYR A 54 3.03 -21.89 -16.85
N LYS A 55 3.08 -22.38 -18.10
CA LYS A 55 2.22 -21.87 -19.17
C LYS A 55 0.75 -22.27 -18.97
N LEU A 56 0.48 -23.37 -18.27
CA LEU A 56 -0.88 -23.85 -18.02
C LEU A 56 -1.59 -23.09 -16.89
N THR A 57 -0.86 -22.70 -15.84
CA THR A 57 -1.46 -21.96 -14.71
C THR A 57 -1.72 -20.48 -15.02
N ILE A 58 -0.97 -19.86 -15.94
CA ILE A 58 -1.23 -18.49 -16.40
C ILE A 58 -2.38 -18.44 -17.42
N SER A 59 -2.57 -19.50 -18.21
CA SER A 59 -3.70 -19.59 -19.16
C SER A 59 -5.03 -19.95 -18.51
N LEU A 60 -5.05 -20.63 -17.36
CA LEU A 60 -6.31 -20.97 -16.66
C LEU A 60 -6.88 -19.83 -15.81
N ARG A 61 -6.13 -18.74 -15.63
CA ARG A 61 -6.60 -17.50 -14.98
C ARG A 61 -7.31 -16.54 -15.96
N LEU A 62 -7.89 -17.10 -17.03
CA LEU A 62 -8.81 -16.43 -17.96
C LEU A 62 -10.28 -16.57 -17.49
N SER A 63 -10.50 -17.00 -16.26
CA SER A 63 -11.80 -17.39 -15.73
C SER A 63 -12.36 -16.28 -14.84
N PHE A 64 -13.33 -15.53 -15.39
CA PHE A 64 -14.32 -14.73 -14.66
C PHE A 64 -13.78 -13.97 -13.44
N THR A 65 -13.37 -12.71 -13.61
CA THR A 65 -13.16 -11.84 -12.44
C THR A 65 -14.49 -11.75 -11.70
N LYS A 66 -14.60 -12.44 -10.56
CA LYS A 66 -15.81 -12.37 -9.75
C LYS A 66 -15.92 -10.96 -9.16
N ARG A 67 -17.13 -10.46 -8.94
CA ARG A 67 -17.37 -9.16 -8.27
C ARG A 67 -16.51 -9.01 -7.00
N GLU A 68 -16.43 -10.09 -6.21
CA GLU A 68 -15.60 -10.19 -5.01
C GLU A 68 -14.10 -9.96 -5.28
N GLU A 69 -13.56 -10.46 -6.39
CA GLU A 69 -12.16 -10.26 -6.75
C GLU A 69 -11.86 -8.81 -7.14
N ILE A 70 -12.80 -8.14 -7.82
CA ILE A 70 -12.69 -6.71 -8.14
C ILE A 70 -12.67 -5.88 -6.87
N LEU A 71 -13.60 -6.16 -5.94
CA LEU A 71 -13.67 -5.48 -4.65
C LEU A 71 -12.41 -5.75 -3.81
N ALA A 72 -11.96 -7.00 -3.72
CA ALA A 72 -10.73 -7.38 -3.01
C ALA A 72 -9.47 -6.75 -3.65
N SER A 73 -9.41 -6.66 -4.98
CA SER A 73 -8.33 -5.98 -5.69
C SER A 73 -8.31 -4.48 -5.38
N ARG A 74 -9.48 -3.83 -5.40
CA ARG A 74 -9.63 -2.42 -5.03
C ARG A 74 -9.20 -2.16 -3.59
N GLN A 75 -9.63 -3.00 -2.66
CA GLN A 75 -9.25 -2.86 -1.25
C GLN A 75 -7.73 -3.03 -1.04
N ARG A 76 -7.12 -4.01 -1.72
CA ARG A 76 -5.65 -4.17 -1.71
C ARG A 76 -4.93 -2.94 -2.28
N ARG A 77 -5.41 -2.40 -3.39
CA ARG A 77 -4.85 -1.19 -4.01
C ARG A 77 -5.01 0.04 -3.11
N LYS A 78 -6.14 0.19 -2.41
CA LYS A 78 -6.37 1.25 -1.42
C LYS A 78 -5.33 1.17 -0.30
N LYS A 79 -5.16 0.00 0.33
CA LYS A 79 -4.14 -0.23 1.37
C LYS A 79 -2.72 0.09 0.89
N GLN A 80 -2.40 -0.31 -0.34
CA GLN A 80 -1.10 -0.01 -0.95
C GLN A 80 -0.89 1.50 -1.10
N LEU A 81 -1.89 2.23 -1.60
CA LEU A 81 -1.81 3.68 -1.74
C LEU A 81 -1.70 4.40 -0.38
N GLU A 82 -2.40 3.92 0.64
CA GLU A 82 -2.28 4.44 2.01
C GLU A 82 -0.85 4.28 2.54
N SER A 83 -0.25 3.09 2.40
CA SER A 83 1.15 2.84 2.77
C SER A 83 2.12 3.75 2.02
N MET A 84 1.96 3.89 0.70
CA MET A 84 2.82 4.75 -0.11
C MET A 84 2.69 6.24 0.26
N LEU A 85 1.49 6.68 0.64
CA LEU A 85 1.23 8.04 1.10
C LEU A 85 1.90 8.30 2.45
N ILE A 86 1.81 7.36 3.39
CA ILE A 86 2.47 7.44 4.70
C ILE A 86 3.99 7.55 4.50
N ASP A 87 4.58 6.67 3.70
CA ASP A 87 6.02 6.68 3.42
C ASP A 87 6.47 8.00 2.78
N ALA A 88 5.69 8.52 1.82
CA ALA A 88 6.01 9.78 1.16
C ALA A 88 5.93 10.97 2.12
N ARG A 89 4.91 11.00 2.99
CA ARG A 89 4.77 12.03 4.02
C ARG A 89 5.88 11.96 5.06
N GLN A 90 6.27 10.76 5.47
CA GLN A 90 7.38 10.56 6.40
C GLN A 90 8.68 11.13 5.82
N ARG A 91 8.99 10.81 4.56
CA ARG A 91 10.18 11.36 3.88
C ARG A 91 10.17 12.89 3.77
N LEU A 92 9.00 13.50 3.57
CA LEU A 92 8.87 14.96 3.61
C LEU A 92 9.08 15.51 5.02
N ALA A 93 8.60 14.82 6.06
CA ALA A 93 8.83 15.20 7.44
C ALA A 93 10.31 15.09 7.82
N ASP A 94 10.99 14.01 7.41
CA ASP A 94 12.43 13.80 7.62
C ASP A 94 13.27 14.89 6.92
N HIS A 95 12.81 15.35 5.76
CA HIS A 95 13.42 16.49 5.08
C HIS A 95 13.25 17.79 5.85
N ARG A 96 12.03 18.07 6.34
CA ARG A 96 11.71 19.29 7.10
C ARG A 96 12.41 19.33 8.45
N SER A 97 12.62 18.19 9.10
CA SER A 97 13.37 18.08 10.35
C SER A 97 14.89 18.15 10.16
N GLY A 98 15.37 18.07 8.92
CA GLY A 98 16.79 18.01 8.59
C GLY A 98 17.43 16.64 8.83
N SER A 99 16.65 15.62 9.23
CA SER A 99 17.14 14.24 9.41
C SER A 99 17.63 13.63 8.09
N LYS A 100 16.92 13.90 6.99
CA LYS A 100 17.32 13.46 5.64
C LYS A 100 17.03 14.53 4.61
N LEU A 101 18.08 15.20 4.16
CA LEU A 101 17.96 16.20 3.10
C LEU A 101 17.71 15.52 1.75
N LEU A 102 16.80 16.13 0.99
CA LEU A 102 16.40 15.74 -0.36
C LEU A 102 16.84 16.86 -1.29
N SER A 103 17.19 16.53 -2.52
CA SER A 103 17.40 17.55 -3.54
C SER A 103 16.07 18.26 -3.86
N SER A 104 16.15 19.45 -4.45
CA SER A 104 14.98 20.23 -4.87
C SER A 104 14.06 19.45 -5.83
N ASP A 105 14.66 18.67 -6.75
CA ASP A 105 13.91 17.86 -7.70
C ASP A 105 13.23 16.67 -7.04
N GLU A 106 13.91 16.00 -6.10
CA GLU A 106 13.32 14.93 -5.31
C GLU A 106 12.18 15.44 -4.44
N LEU A 107 12.33 16.59 -3.79
CA LEU A 107 11.28 17.21 -2.99
C LEU A 107 10.04 17.53 -3.85
N LYS A 108 10.22 18.20 -5.00
CA LYS A 108 9.13 18.45 -5.95
C LYS A 108 8.45 17.17 -6.43
N SER A 109 9.24 16.13 -6.72
CA SER A 109 8.71 14.83 -7.14
C SER A 109 7.91 14.16 -6.04
N LEU A 110 8.38 14.26 -4.79
CA LEU A 110 7.74 13.65 -3.63
C LEU A 110 6.44 14.38 -3.25
N ASP A 111 6.41 15.71 -3.28
CA ASP A 111 5.19 16.49 -3.10
C ASP A 111 4.13 16.13 -4.15
N LYS A 112 4.53 16.07 -5.43
CA LYS A 112 3.62 15.61 -6.50
C LYS A 112 3.10 14.20 -6.25
N LYS A 113 3.93 13.29 -5.74
CA LYS A 113 3.49 11.92 -5.41
C LYS A 113 2.47 11.91 -4.29
N VAL A 114 2.67 12.70 -3.24
CA VAL A 114 1.69 12.86 -2.14
C VAL A 114 0.35 13.33 -2.69
N ASP A 115 0.34 14.36 -3.54
CA ASP A 115 -0.89 14.87 -4.16
C ASP A 115 -1.59 13.80 -5.01
N ILE A 116 -0.83 13.07 -5.82
CA ILE A 116 -1.37 12.01 -6.69
C ILE A 116 -1.97 10.87 -5.85
N TYR A 117 -1.28 10.43 -4.79
CA TYR A 117 -1.78 9.36 -3.93
C TYR A 117 -3.01 9.78 -3.14
N GLN A 118 -3.02 11.02 -2.62
CA GLN A 118 -4.18 11.56 -1.93
C GLN A 118 -5.40 11.62 -2.85
N ARG A 119 -5.28 12.24 -4.04
CA ARG A 119 -6.38 12.29 -5.01
C ARG A 119 -6.89 10.90 -5.39
N LYS A 120 -5.99 9.93 -5.58
CA LYS A 120 -6.39 8.55 -5.87
C LYS A 120 -7.15 7.92 -4.71
N LEU A 121 -6.75 8.15 -3.47
CA LEU A 121 -7.46 7.64 -2.30
C LEU A 121 -8.83 8.31 -2.14
N ASP A 122 -8.92 9.61 -2.42
CA ASP A 122 -10.18 10.35 -2.39
C ASP A 122 -11.16 9.77 -3.43
N THR A 123 -10.69 9.52 -4.66
CA THR A 123 -11.51 8.81 -5.69
C THR A 123 -11.85 7.37 -5.33
N MET A 124 -11.17 6.81 -4.32
CA MET A 124 -11.42 5.45 -3.82
C MET A 124 -12.24 5.42 -2.52
N GLN A 125 -12.62 6.56 -1.96
CA GLN A 125 -13.45 6.61 -0.76
C GLN A 125 -14.90 6.22 -1.04
N ASP A 126 -15.44 6.62 -2.19
CA ASP A 126 -16.78 6.23 -2.59
C ASP A 126 -16.83 4.73 -2.86
N ASP A 127 -17.87 4.05 -2.37
CA ASP A 127 -18.10 2.65 -2.71
C ASP A 127 -18.39 2.51 -4.21
N LEU A 128 -17.90 1.44 -4.83
CA LEU A 128 -18.24 1.16 -6.22
C LEU A 128 -19.73 0.85 -6.31
N ASP A 129 -20.47 1.69 -7.04
CA ASP A 129 -21.84 1.39 -7.44
C ASP A 129 -21.86 0.08 -8.26
N ASP A 130 -22.92 -0.70 -8.11
CA ASP A 130 -23.08 -1.98 -8.82
C ASP A 130 -23.01 -1.80 -10.34
N ARG A 131 -23.49 -0.66 -10.84
CA ARG A 131 -23.38 -0.29 -12.27
C ARG A 131 -21.93 -0.08 -12.72
N GLU A 132 -21.05 0.36 -11.83
CA GLU A 132 -19.64 0.56 -12.12
C GLU A 132 -18.87 -0.76 -12.09
N VAL A 133 -19.19 -1.63 -11.12
CA VAL A 133 -18.67 -3.00 -11.10
C VAL A 133 -19.04 -3.72 -12.40
N GLU A 134 -20.29 -3.63 -12.85
CA GLU A 134 -20.73 -4.26 -14.11
C GLU A 134 -19.98 -3.70 -15.33
N ARG A 135 -19.73 -2.38 -15.37
CA ARG A 135 -18.90 -1.76 -16.41
C ARG A 135 -17.45 -2.24 -16.40
N ILE A 136 -16.89 -2.50 -15.22
CA ILE A 136 -15.54 -3.09 -15.10
C ILE A 136 -15.54 -4.53 -15.62
N LEU A 137 -16.53 -5.33 -15.22
CA LEU A 137 -16.69 -6.71 -15.68
C LEU A 137 -16.80 -6.80 -17.21
N LYS A 138 -17.66 -5.97 -17.82
CA LYS A 138 -17.81 -5.89 -19.28
C LYS A 138 -16.50 -5.53 -19.99
N ARG A 139 -15.75 -4.57 -19.45
CA ARG A 139 -14.43 -4.19 -20.01
C ARG A 139 -13.42 -5.32 -19.92
N GLU A 140 -13.39 -6.02 -18.79
CA GLU A 140 -12.49 -7.15 -18.58
C GLU A 140 -12.84 -8.32 -19.51
N GLN A 141 -14.12 -8.59 -19.69
CA GLN A 141 -14.60 -9.61 -20.62
C GLN A 141 -14.13 -9.32 -22.06
N ILE A 142 -14.36 -8.11 -22.57
CA ILE A 142 -13.90 -7.71 -23.91
C ILE A 142 -12.39 -7.80 -24.04
N HIS A 143 -11.64 -7.42 -22.99
CA HIS A 143 -10.19 -7.53 -22.99
C HIS A 143 -9.73 -8.99 -23.10
N ASN A 144 -10.36 -9.88 -22.33
CA ASN A 144 -10.06 -11.31 -22.32
C ASN A 144 -10.41 -11.99 -23.64
N GLU A 145 -11.54 -11.64 -24.25
CA GLU A 145 -11.93 -12.11 -25.59
C GLU A 145 -10.86 -11.75 -26.63
N ARG A 146 -10.46 -10.47 -26.69
CA ARG A 146 -9.38 -10.00 -27.59
C ARG A 146 -8.05 -10.69 -27.32
N LEU A 147 -7.73 -10.97 -26.05
CA LEU A 147 -6.51 -11.67 -25.68
C LEU A 147 -6.56 -13.14 -26.14
N HIS A 148 -7.72 -13.78 -26.02
CA HIS A 148 -7.95 -15.15 -26.45
C HIS A 148 -7.82 -15.28 -27.97
N GLU A 149 -8.47 -14.40 -28.73
CA GLU A 149 -8.34 -14.34 -30.20
C GLU A 149 -6.89 -14.15 -30.66
N ARG A 150 -6.11 -13.32 -29.96
CA ARG A 150 -4.68 -13.13 -30.25
C ARG A 150 -3.86 -14.39 -29.97
N ARG A 151 -4.21 -15.16 -28.95
CA ARG A 151 -3.54 -16.43 -28.62
C ARG A 151 -3.87 -17.49 -29.66
N GLN A 152 -5.13 -17.61 -30.07
CA GLN A 152 -5.57 -18.54 -31.12
C GLN A 152 -4.85 -18.26 -32.45
N ARG A 153 -4.84 -17.00 -32.90
CA ARG A 153 -4.10 -16.61 -34.11
C ARG A 153 -2.60 -16.91 -34.06
N ARG A 154 -2.00 -16.90 -32.87
CA ARG A 154 -0.57 -17.24 -32.70
C ARG A 154 -0.31 -18.74 -32.63
N SER A 155 -1.30 -19.57 -32.29
CA SER A 155 -1.17 -21.03 -32.32
C SER A 155 -1.45 -21.63 -33.70
N GLU A 156 -2.12 -20.88 -34.57
CA GLU A 156 -2.41 -21.26 -35.97
C GLU A 156 -1.27 -20.92 -36.96
N LEU A 157 -0.27 -20.15 -36.52
CA LEU A 157 0.96 -19.82 -37.25
C LEU A 157 2.12 -20.75 -36.82
#